data_AF-A0A2E6ESW2-F1
#
_entry.id   AF-A0A2E6ESW2-F1
#
_cell.length_a   1.000
_cell.length_b   1.000
_cell.length_c   1.000
_cell.angle_alpha   90.00
_cell.angle_beta   90.00
_cell.angle_gamma   90.00
#
_symmetry.space_group_name_H-M   'P 1'
#
loop_
_entity.id
_entity.type
_entity.pdbx_description
1 polymer ?
#
loop_
_entity_poly.entity_id
_entity_poly.type
_entity_poly.pdbx_seq_one_letter_code
_entity_poly.pdbx_strand_id
1 'polypeptide(L)'
;MRCCSRCPEWGASWESSIAGTPLAWSRVWSAIRERGPVSEEDEDYTLIDQVPRTLRSEVRVPVGGQDAIRTPTLTVVTGPSPGRYQAISLGTRAIFIGRDATCEFAVDHSSVSRRHARLYIERQGHGAPIVVLQDLESTNGTLVNNRPIHRQTLSHGDRVRIGDVLLRFEMLDKLDIAYRDGVAQQIEESELDVLTRLLNRSAMGNHLPQLIEHCVSVEIPVSAVLLDLDHFKQINDNLGHAAGDTVLRKIGEIIRQTIRKDDLAIRYGGEEFLLVLPGARRLHARLQAERLRESIAAAEFEGQSGLQVTASLGVSEWEQSESLDLWIDRTDRALYRAKERGRNRSEAAPPPSSGAS
;
A
#
# COMPACT_ATOMS: atom_id res chain seq x y z
N MET A 1 -36.41 -50.36 14.20
CA MET A 1 -37.35 -50.17 13.07
C MET A 1 -37.14 -48.75 12.52
N ARG A 2 -36.86 -48.65 11.20
CA ARG A 2 -36.71 -47.45 10.32
C ARG A 2 -35.53 -46.54 10.70
N CYS A 3 -34.40 -46.41 9.99
CA CYS A 3 -34.00 -46.47 8.57
C CYS A 3 -34.66 -45.43 7.65
N CYS A 4 -33.81 -44.49 7.17
CA CYS A 4 -33.81 -43.66 5.95
C CYS A 4 -33.36 -42.22 6.27
N SER A 5 -32.58 -41.46 5.49
CA SER A 5 -31.76 -41.68 4.28
C SER A 5 -31.43 -40.27 3.76
N ARG A 6 -30.15 -39.89 3.66
CA ARG A 6 -29.55 -38.95 2.67
C ARG A 6 -28.18 -38.46 3.14
N CYS A 7 -27.19 -39.34 3.05
CA CYS A 7 -25.83 -38.94 2.70
C CYS A 7 -25.70 -39.08 1.18
N PRO A 8 -25.07 -38.15 0.46
CA PRO A 8 -24.51 -38.46 -0.85
C PRO A 8 -23.11 -39.07 -0.65
N GLU A 9 -23.00 -40.34 -1.03
CA GLU A 9 -21.74 -41.03 -1.31
C GLU A 9 -21.04 -40.35 -2.49
N TRP A 10 -19.77 -39.99 -2.33
CA TRP A 10 -18.80 -39.93 -3.43
C TRP A 10 -17.51 -40.59 -2.96
N GLY A 11 -17.45 -41.91 -3.18
CA GLY A 11 -16.22 -42.68 -3.10
C GLY A 11 -15.53 -42.75 -4.46
N ALA A 12 -14.21 -42.78 -4.42
CA ALA A 12 -13.26 -43.24 -5.45
C ALA A 12 -13.03 -42.34 -6.70
N SER A 13 -11.96 -41.54 -6.64
CA SER A 13 -10.82 -41.59 -7.58
C SER A 13 -9.87 -40.42 -7.29
N TRP A 14 -8.91 -40.62 -6.39
CA TRP A 14 -7.76 -39.71 -6.24
C TRP A 14 -6.51 -40.45 -6.72
N GLU A 15 -6.41 -40.61 -8.04
CA GLU A 15 -5.15 -40.90 -8.72
C GLU A 15 -4.79 -39.70 -9.60
N SER A 16 -3.57 -39.19 -9.37
CA SER A 16 -2.78 -38.39 -10.29
C SER A 16 -3.39 -37.10 -10.86
N SER A 17 -3.02 -35.95 -10.29
CA SER A 17 -2.95 -34.67 -11.01
C SER A 17 -1.81 -33.83 -10.46
N ILE A 18 -0.61 -34.17 -10.91
CA ILE A 18 0.57 -33.30 -10.91
C ILE A 18 0.38 -32.31 -12.05
N ALA A 19 0.11 -31.04 -11.73
CA ALA A 19 0.40 -29.83 -12.50
C ALA A 19 -0.46 -28.69 -11.93
N GLY A 20 0.17 -27.77 -11.19
CA GLY A 20 -0.45 -26.49 -10.87
C GLY A 20 -0.69 -25.71 -12.15
N THR A 21 -1.94 -25.61 -12.57
CA THR A 21 -2.38 -24.72 -13.64
C THR A 21 -2.11 -23.25 -13.27
N PRO A 22 -1.52 -22.43 -14.16
CA PRO A 22 -1.43 -20.99 -13.97
C PRO A 22 -2.85 -20.41 -13.90
N LEU A 23 -3.22 -19.79 -12.78
CA LEU A 23 -4.47 -19.04 -12.68
C LEU A 23 -4.35 -17.81 -13.60
N ALA A 24 -5.14 -17.79 -14.68
CA ALA A 24 -5.20 -16.69 -15.62
C ALA A 24 -5.60 -15.38 -14.92
N TRP A 25 -4.72 -14.37 -14.99
CA TRP A 25 -4.83 -13.03 -14.42
C TRP A 25 -6.13 -12.27 -14.78
N SER A 26 -6.80 -12.65 -15.88
CA SER A 26 -8.09 -12.08 -16.28
C SER A 26 -9.21 -12.32 -15.26
N ARG A 27 -9.09 -13.31 -14.37
CA ARG A 27 -10.11 -13.59 -13.33
C ARG A 27 -9.97 -12.76 -12.06
N VAL A 28 -8.78 -12.22 -11.77
CA VAL A 28 -8.56 -11.35 -10.60
C VAL A 28 -9.25 -10.00 -10.80
N TRP A 29 -9.30 -9.52 -12.05
CA TRP A 29 -10.02 -8.29 -12.41
C TRP A 29 -11.55 -8.43 -12.31
N SER A 30 -12.10 -9.61 -12.64
CA SER A 30 -13.56 -9.83 -12.66
C SER A 30 -14.19 -9.97 -11.27
N ALA A 31 -13.43 -10.32 -10.23
CA ALA A 31 -13.96 -10.61 -8.90
C ALA A 31 -14.04 -9.39 -7.95
N ILE A 32 -13.58 -8.21 -8.38
CA ILE A 32 -13.55 -6.97 -7.56
C ILE A 32 -14.81 -6.10 -7.78
N ARG A 33 -15.73 -6.50 -8.67
CA ARG A 33 -16.85 -5.66 -9.11
C ARG A 33 -18.23 -5.97 -8.52
N GLU A 34 -18.34 -6.91 -7.59
CA GLU A 34 -19.64 -7.31 -7.01
C GLU A 34 -19.59 -7.39 -5.49
N ARG A 35 -19.67 -6.23 -4.81
CA ARG A 35 -20.23 -6.17 -3.45
C ARG A 35 -21.17 -4.97 -3.35
N GLY A 36 -22.46 -5.29 -3.20
CA GLY A 36 -23.52 -4.33 -2.90
C GLY A 36 -23.44 -3.79 -1.48
N PRO A 37 -24.30 -2.83 -1.12
CA PRO A 37 -24.20 -2.06 0.12
C PRO A 37 -24.46 -2.92 1.35
N VAL A 38 -23.70 -2.68 2.41
CA VAL A 38 -23.91 -3.26 3.75
C VAL A 38 -24.66 -2.22 4.59
N SER A 39 -25.74 -2.68 5.24
CA SER A 39 -26.65 -1.91 6.07
C SER A 39 -26.04 -1.51 7.42
N GLU A 40 -26.42 -0.31 7.89
CA GLU A 40 -26.22 0.21 9.24
C GLU A 40 -26.99 -0.61 10.27
N GLU A 41 -26.38 -0.90 11.42
CA GLU A 41 -27.02 -0.83 12.75
C GLU A 41 -25.99 -1.07 13.89
N ASP A 42 -26.09 -0.18 14.87
CA ASP A 42 -25.77 -0.24 16.30
C ASP A 42 -24.32 -0.15 16.86
N GLU A 43 -24.12 1.05 17.42
CA GLU A 43 -23.24 1.58 18.47
C GLU A 43 -22.74 0.61 19.56
N ASP A 44 -21.45 0.75 19.91
CA ASP A 44 -21.05 0.90 21.33
C ASP A 44 -19.67 1.59 21.42
N TYR A 45 -19.67 2.90 21.73
CA TYR A 45 -18.46 3.72 21.89
C TYR A 45 -18.03 3.75 23.34
N THR A 46 -17.07 2.92 23.72
CA THR A 46 -16.22 3.19 24.89
C THR A 46 -14.78 2.79 24.60
N LEU A 47 -13.89 3.80 24.64
CA LEU A 47 -12.43 3.77 24.94
C LEU A 47 -11.71 4.87 24.14
N ILE A 48 -11.93 6.13 24.54
CA ILE A 48 -11.07 7.26 24.17
C ILE A 48 -9.99 7.36 25.25
N ASP A 49 -8.82 6.81 24.99
CA ASP A 49 -7.58 7.41 25.47
C ASP A 49 -6.45 6.90 24.58
N GLN A 50 -5.79 7.82 23.87
CA GLN A 50 -4.46 7.76 23.19
C GLN A 50 -4.48 8.60 21.89
N VAL A 51 -4.71 9.91 21.99
CA VAL A 51 -4.52 10.85 20.86
C VAL A 51 -3.01 11.13 20.68
N PRO A 52 -2.42 10.96 19.48
CA PRO A 52 -1.01 11.26 19.21
C PRO A 52 -0.65 12.75 19.43
N ARG A 53 0.62 12.99 19.82
CA ARG A 53 1.18 14.28 20.26
C ARG A 53 1.38 15.37 19.17
N THR A 54 0.64 15.38 18.08
CA THR A 54 0.84 16.34 16.96
C THR A 54 -0.02 17.61 16.99
N LEU A 55 -0.81 17.83 18.04
CA LEU A 55 -1.56 19.09 18.21
C LEU A 55 -0.68 20.17 18.85
N ARG A 56 0.16 20.85 18.05
CA ARG A 56 0.71 22.15 18.42
C ARG A 56 0.27 23.20 17.42
N SER A 57 -0.63 24.07 17.88
CA SER A 57 -1.15 25.32 17.30
C SER A 57 -2.33 25.20 16.32
N GLU A 58 -3.52 25.52 16.82
CA GLU A 58 -4.83 25.37 16.17
C GLU A 58 -5.48 26.72 15.83
N VAL A 59 -6.10 26.84 14.64
CA VAL A 59 -6.69 28.09 14.13
C VAL A 59 -8.07 28.36 14.77
N ARG A 60 -8.27 29.53 15.38
CA ARG A 60 -9.62 30.04 15.66
C ARG A 60 -10.14 30.78 14.43
N VAL A 61 -11.13 30.21 13.74
CA VAL A 61 -11.85 30.88 12.65
C VAL A 61 -13.33 30.96 13.04
N PRO A 62 -13.94 32.16 13.09
CA PRO A 62 -15.36 32.29 13.40
C PRO A 62 -16.18 31.73 12.24
N VAL A 63 -16.91 30.66 12.48
CA VAL A 63 -18.06 30.23 11.68
C VAL A 63 -19.21 30.06 12.68
N GLY A 64 -20.40 30.56 12.33
CA GLY A 64 -21.50 30.81 13.26
C GLY A 64 -21.73 29.76 14.35
N GLY A 65 -21.87 30.24 15.59
CA GLY A 65 -22.28 29.47 16.77
C GLY A 65 -21.14 28.75 17.49
N GLN A 66 -20.60 29.42 18.52
CA GLN A 66 -19.55 28.97 19.46
C GLN A 66 -18.12 28.93 18.88
N ASP A 67 -17.16 29.46 19.64
CA ASP A 67 -15.72 29.55 19.36
C ASP A 67 -15.02 28.16 19.27
N ALA A 68 -15.53 27.26 18.42
CA ALA A 68 -14.92 25.98 18.14
C ALA A 68 -13.66 26.22 17.30
N ILE A 69 -12.52 25.81 17.84
CA ILE A 69 -11.24 25.83 17.13
C ILE A 69 -11.32 24.81 15.98
N ARG A 70 -11.13 25.27 14.74
CA ARG A 70 -11.20 24.42 13.55
C ARG A 70 -9.88 24.42 12.80
N THR A 71 -9.47 23.25 12.33
CA THR A 71 -8.24 23.04 11.58
C THR A 71 -8.55 23.05 10.09
N PRO A 72 -7.89 23.93 9.30
CA PRO A 72 -7.97 23.89 7.86
C PRO A 72 -7.43 22.55 7.34
N THR A 73 -8.21 21.87 6.53
CA THR A 73 -7.91 20.52 6.06
C THR A 73 -8.19 20.44 4.56
N LEU A 74 -7.26 19.85 3.80
CA LEU A 74 -7.48 19.46 2.41
C LEU A 74 -7.69 17.96 2.34
N THR A 75 -8.73 17.50 1.65
CA THR A 75 -9.00 16.07 1.44
C THR A 75 -9.06 15.75 -0.04
N VAL A 76 -8.42 14.65 -0.46
CA VAL A 76 -8.53 14.13 -1.83
C VAL A 76 -9.92 13.53 -2.01
N VAL A 77 -10.72 14.11 -2.89
CA VAL A 77 -12.03 13.59 -3.30
C VAL A 77 -11.86 12.62 -4.47
N THR A 78 -11.11 13.02 -5.50
CA THR A 78 -10.76 12.19 -6.65
C THR A 78 -9.31 12.40 -7.02
N GLY A 79 -8.60 11.32 -7.37
CA GLY A 79 -7.18 11.34 -7.67
C GLY A 79 -6.43 10.23 -6.94
N PRO A 80 -5.10 10.34 -6.80
CA PRO A 80 -4.29 9.38 -6.04
C PRO A 80 -4.73 9.35 -4.57
N SER A 81 -4.90 8.14 -4.02
CA SER A 81 -5.28 7.93 -2.61
C SER A 81 -6.54 8.71 -2.16
N PRO A 82 -7.73 8.45 -2.75
CA PRO A 82 -8.98 9.08 -2.32
C PRO A 82 -9.20 8.93 -0.81
N GLY A 83 -9.70 9.99 -0.16
CA GLY A 83 -9.89 10.05 1.28
C GLY A 83 -8.66 10.51 2.07
N ARG A 84 -7.45 10.46 1.50
CA ARG A 84 -6.26 11.06 2.12
C ARG A 84 -6.49 12.54 2.37
N TYR A 85 -6.09 13.02 3.55
CA TYR A 85 -6.21 14.43 3.90
C TYR A 85 -4.92 14.98 4.51
N GLN A 86 -4.86 16.30 4.59
CA GLN A 86 -3.79 17.04 5.22
C GLN A 86 -4.37 18.17 6.05
N ALA A 87 -4.24 18.03 7.37
CA ALA A 87 -4.50 19.10 8.32
C ALA A 87 -3.34 20.11 8.30
N ILE A 88 -3.67 21.40 8.40
CA ILE A 88 -2.70 22.49 8.29
C ILE A 88 -2.51 23.13 9.66
N SER A 89 -1.30 23.01 10.21
CA SER A 89 -0.93 23.62 11.48
C SER A 89 -0.68 25.12 11.35
N LEU A 90 -1.04 25.89 12.39
CA LEU A 90 -0.85 27.35 12.43
C LEU A 90 0.61 27.80 12.31
N GLY A 91 1.56 26.97 12.76
CA GLY A 91 2.99 27.27 12.71
C GLY A 91 3.60 27.12 11.32
N THR A 92 2.87 26.54 10.38
CA THR A 92 3.38 26.26 9.04
C THR A 92 3.32 27.53 8.19
N ARG A 93 4.47 28.02 7.73
CA ARG A 93 4.57 29.24 6.90
C ARG A 93 3.74 29.13 5.61
N ALA A 94 3.79 27.96 4.98
CA ALA A 94 2.98 27.56 3.85
C ALA A 94 3.12 26.05 3.70
N ILE A 95 2.08 25.37 3.22
CA ILE A 95 2.21 24.04 2.65
C ILE A 95 2.26 24.16 1.13
N PHE A 96 3.12 23.38 0.50
CA PHE A 96 3.17 23.24 -0.94
C PHE A 96 2.38 22.01 -1.37
N ILE A 97 1.63 22.18 -2.46
CA ILE A 97 0.87 21.13 -3.12
C ILE A 97 1.52 20.91 -4.48
N GLY A 98 1.83 19.67 -4.82
CA GLY A 98 2.45 19.36 -6.11
C GLY A 98 2.86 17.90 -6.23
N ARG A 99 3.30 17.51 -7.42
CA ARG A 99 3.75 16.13 -7.70
C ARG A 99 5.10 15.79 -7.06
N ASP A 100 5.89 16.81 -6.73
CA ASP A 100 7.18 16.61 -6.09
C ASP A 100 7.01 16.04 -4.67
N ALA A 101 7.73 14.96 -4.35
CA ALA A 101 7.69 14.32 -3.04
C ALA A 101 8.16 15.24 -1.89
N THR A 102 8.85 16.34 -2.20
CA THR A 102 9.25 17.36 -1.23
C THR A 102 8.11 18.30 -0.82
N CYS A 103 6.97 18.28 -1.52
CA CYS A 103 5.78 19.02 -1.12
C CYS A 103 5.14 18.43 0.13
N GLU A 104 4.75 19.28 1.08
CA GLU A 104 4.02 18.86 2.28
C GLU A 104 2.71 18.13 1.94
N PHE A 105 2.07 18.52 0.83
CA PHE A 105 0.99 17.78 0.22
C PHE A 105 1.39 17.27 -1.17
N ALA A 106 2.25 16.26 -1.18
CA ALA A 106 2.64 15.56 -2.41
C ALA A 106 1.43 14.84 -3.03
N VAL A 107 1.17 15.06 -4.32
CA VAL A 107 0.11 14.42 -5.11
C VAL A 107 0.76 13.80 -6.34
N ASP A 108 1.09 12.51 -6.25
CA ASP A 108 1.77 11.80 -7.33
C ASP A 108 0.80 11.53 -8.49
N HIS A 109 0.66 12.53 -9.37
CA HIS A 109 -0.21 12.46 -10.53
C HIS A 109 0.38 13.26 -11.69
N SER A 110 0.39 12.69 -12.89
CA SER A 110 1.06 13.26 -14.07
C SER A 110 0.54 14.65 -14.46
N SER A 111 -0.76 14.93 -14.28
CA SER A 111 -1.36 16.24 -14.56
C SER A 111 -1.14 17.30 -13.48
N VAL A 112 -0.40 16.98 -12.41
CA VAL A 112 -0.04 17.93 -11.35
C VAL A 112 1.41 18.40 -11.56
N SER A 113 1.62 19.71 -11.68
CA SER A 113 2.97 20.30 -11.69
C SER A 113 3.76 19.95 -10.42
N ARG A 114 5.10 19.84 -10.56
CA ARG A 114 6.02 19.50 -9.45
C ARG A 114 5.75 20.33 -8.19
N ARG A 115 5.63 21.65 -8.34
CA ARG A 115 5.09 22.57 -7.32
C ARG A 115 3.92 23.30 -7.97
N HIS A 116 2.70 22.91 -7.64
CA HIS A 116 1.51 23.36 -8.35
C HIS A 116 0.87 24.58 -7.68
N ALA A 117 0.71 24.51 -6.36
CA ALA A 117 0.10 25.56 -5.57
C ALA A 117 0.74 25.64 -4.18
N ARG A 118 0.50 26.74 -3.48
CA ARG A 118 0.79 26.87 -2.06
C ARG A 118 -0.46 27.28 -1.31
N LEU A 119 -0.63 26.71 -0.12
CA LEU A 119 -1.69 27.06 0.81
C LEU A 119 -1.05 27.59 2.09
N TYR A 120 -1.46 28.76 2.53
CA TYR A 120 -0.86 29.42 3.70
C TYR A 120 -1.90 30.21 4.49
N ILE A 121 -1.57 30.50 5.74
CA ILE A 121 -2.44 31.27 6.63
C ILE A 121 -1.96 32.72 6.65
N GLU A 122 -2.85 33.65 6.34
CA GLU A 122 -2.59 35.08 6.35
C GLU A 122 -3.41 35.74 7.47
N ARG A 123 -2.78 36.64 8.25
CA ARG A 123 -3.48 37.47 9.23
C ARG A 123 -3.67 38.87 8.66
N GLN A 124 -4.92 39.29 8.52
CA GLN A 124 -5.24 40.67 8.12
C GLN A 124 -5.56 41.52 9.35
N GLY A 125 -4.56 42.26 9.83
CA GLY A 125 -4.69 43.15 10.98
C GLY A 125 -5.12 42.41 12.25
N HIS A 126 -6.18 42.91 12.91
CA HIS A 126 -6.77 42.29 14.10
C HIS A 126 -7.87 41.26 13.79
N GLY A 127 -8.08 40.94 12.51
CA GLY A 127 -9.10 39.98 12.07
C GLY A 127 -8.72 38.51 12.31
N ALA A 128 -9.69 37.63 12.08
CA ALA A 128 -9.45 36.19 12.06
C ALA A 128 -8.45 35.83 10.95
N PRO A 129 -7.56 34.84 11.19
CA PRO A 129 -6.69 34.32 10.14
C PRO A 129 -7.52 33.76 8.98
N ILE A 130 -7.10 34.04 7.76
CA ILE A 130 -7.68 33.51 6.53
C ILE A 130 -6.73 32.50 5.90
N VAL A 131 -7.30 31.52 5.21
CA VAL A 131 -6.53 30.49 4.49
C VAL A 131 -6.50 30.86 3.02
N VAL A 132 -5.30 31.04 2.46
CA VAL A 132 -5.10 31.54 1.10
C VAL A 132 -4.42 30.48 0.26
N LEU A 133 -5.08 30.12 -0.84
CA LEU A 133 -4.53 29.28 -1.89
C LEU A 133 -3.96 30.17 -2.99
N GLN A 134 -2.75 29.85 -3.45
CA GLN A 134 -2.10 30.55 -4.55
C GLN A 134 -1.52 29.54 -5.55
N ASP A 135 -1.85 29.73 -6.82
CA ASP A 135 -1.25 29.01 -7.94
C ASP A 135 0.22 29.43 -8.12
N LEU A 136 1.09 28.48 -8.44
CA LEU A 136 2.53 28.69 -8.65
C LEU A 136 2.91 28.57 -10.13
N GLU A 137 2.11 29.18 -11.00
CA GLU A 137 2.26 29.12 -12.45
C GLU A 137 2.20 27.67 -12.95
N SER A 138 1.20 26.93 -12.46
CA SER A 138 1.06 25.53 -12.79
C SER A 138 0.63 25.34 -14.25
N THR A 139 1.01 24.21 -14.83
CA THR A 139 0.76 23.90 -16.25
C THR A 139 -0.72 23.83 -16.58
N ASN A 140 -1.53 23.27 -15.68
CA ASN A 140 -2.97 23.07 -15.86
C ASN A 140 -3.83 24.10 -15.10
N GLY A 141 -3.19 25.04 -14.42
CA GLY A 141 -3.83 26.01 -13.52
C GLY A 141 -4.44 25.36 -12.27
N THR A 142 -4.63 26.19 -11.24
CA THR A 142 -5.43 25.87 -10.07
C THR A 142 -6.83 26.42 -10.24
N LEU A 143 -7.86 25.61 -9.98
CA LEU A 143 -9.25 26.05 -9.99
C LEU A 143 -9.88 25.91 -8.61
N VAL A 144 -10.69 26.89 -8.21
CA VAL A 144 -11.55 26.81 -7.02
C VAL A 144 -13.00 26.94 -7.48
N ASN A 145 -13.84 25.96 -7.13
CA ASN A 145 -15.24 25.87 -7.57
C ASN A 145 -15.39 26.05 -9.09
N ASN A 146 -14.53 25.37 -9.85
CA ASN A 146 -14.42 25.41 -11.31
C ASN A 146 -14.04 26.77 -11.91
N ARG A 147 -13.50 27.70 -11.12
CA ARG A 147 -12.97 28.98 -11.61
C ARG A 147 -11.45 29.01 -11.45
N PRO A 148 -10.69 29.36 -12.50
CA PRO A 148 -9.23 29.48 -12.39
C PRO A 148 -8.87 30.61 -11.43
N ILE A 149 -7.83 30.39 -10.64
CA ILE A 149 -7.34 31.36 -9.66
C ILE A 149 -5.84 31.58 -9.84
N HIS A 150 -5.40 32.80 -9.60
CA HIS A 150 -4.00 33.05 -9.24
C HIS A 150 -3.84 33.00 -7.72
N ARG A 151 -4.78 33.60 -6.99
CA ARG A 151 -4.80 33.66 -5.53
C ARG A 151 -6.24 33.80 -5.05
N GLN A 152 -6.66 32.98 -4.08
CA GLN A 152 -8.00 33.03 -3.52
C GLN A 152 -8.00 32.61 -2.05
N THR A 153 -8.81 33.31 -1.24
CA THR A 153 -9.15 32.86 0.12
C THR A 153 -10.13 31.70 0.06
N LEU A 154 -9.82 30.60 0.73
CA LEU A 154 -10.68 29.42 0.78
C LEU A 154 -11.71 29.52 1.91
N SER A 155 -12.91 29.02 1.63
CA SER A 155 -14.02 28.86 2.57
C SER A 155 -14.37 27.38 2.74
N HIS A 156 -14.87 26.99 3.92
CA HIS A 156 -15.30 25.61 4.17
C HIS A 156 -16.23 25.11 3.05
N GLY A 157 -15.90 23.95 2.49
CA GLY A 157 -16.64 23.31 1.41
C GLY A 157 -16.09 23.58 0.00
N ASP A 158 -15.13 24.50 -0.16
CA ASP A 158 -14.54 24.83 -1.46
C ASP A 158 -13.92 23.60 -2.13
N ARG A 159 -14.14 23.49 -3.44
CA ARG A 159 -13.57 22.44 -4.29
C ARG A 159 -12.35 22.97 -5.02
N VAL A 160 -11.19 22.42 -4.73
CA VAL A 160 -9.91 22.82 -5.31
C VAL A 160 -9.50 21.77 -6.35
N ARG A 161 -9.42 22.15 -7.62
CA ARG A 161 -8.95 21.27 -8.70
C ARG A 161 -7.55 21.65 -9.13
N ILE A 162 -6.67 20.65 -9.17
CA ILE A 162 -5.24 20.74 -9.48
C ILE A 162 -4.95 19.63 -10.49
N GLY A 163 -4.85 19.99 -11.78
CA GLY A 163 -4.87 18.98 -12.85
C GLY A 163 -6.20 18.21 -12.86
N ASP A 164 -6.12 16.88 -12.79
CA ASP A 164 -7.29 15.99 -12.71
C ASP A 164 -7.66 15.61 -11.27
N VAL A 165 -6.91 16.11 -10.30
CA VAL A 165 -7.14 15.83 -8.88
C VAL A 165 -8.12 16.85 -8.31
N LEU A 166 -9.15 16.35 -7.65
CA LEU A 166 -10.14 17.15 -6.94
C LEU A 166 -9.90 17.03 -5.44
N LEU A 167 -9.67 18.17 -4.81
CA LEU A 167 -9.55 18.32 -3.37
C LEU A 167 -10.76 19.07 -2.82
N ARG A 168 -11.12 18.78 -1.57
CA ARG A 168 -12.09 19.56 -0.80
C ARG A 168 -11.39 20.26 0.34
N PHE A 169 -11.62 21.55 0.49
CA PHE A 169 -11.17 22.32 1.64
C PHE A 169 -12.24 22.33 2.72
N GLU A 170 -11.88 21.93 3.92
CA GLU A 170 -12.78 21.84 5.05
C GLU A 170 -12.15 22.44 6.31
N MET A 171 -12.96 23.16 7.06
CA MET A 171 -12.64 23.57 8.43
C MET A 171 -13.22 22.52 9.38
N LEU A 172 -12.37 21.65 9.92
CA LEU A 172 -12.78 20.51 10.75
C LEU A 172 -12.49 20.78 12.22
N ASP A 173 -13.35 20.32 13.13
CA ASP A 173 -13.01 20.37 14.55
C ASP A 173 -12.12 19.19 14.99
N LYS A 174 -11.77 19.14 16.27
CA LYS A 174 -10.88 18.08 16.80
C LYS A 174 -11.51 16.70 16.72
N LEU A 175 -12.82 16.59 16.88
CA LEU A 175 -13.53 15.31 16.87
C LEU A 175 -13.57 14.77 15.44
N ASP A 176 -13.85 15.63 14.45
CA ASP A 176 -13.80 15.29 13.03
C ASP A 176 -12.42 14.77 12.60
N ILE A 177 -11.35 15.45 13.04
CA ILE A 177 -9.97 15.05 12.73
C ILE A 177 -9.65 13.70 13.38
N ALA A 178 -9.96 13.53 14.67
CA ALA A 178 -9.73 12.28 15.38
C ALA A 178 -10.51 11.11 14.75
N TYR A 179 -11.75 11.35 14.31
CA TYR A 179 -12.54 10.35 13.59
C TYR A 179 -11.85 9.96 12.28
N ARG A 180 -11.37 10.92 11.49
CA ARG A 180 -10.65 10.65 10.25
C ARG A 180 -9.32 9.93 10.48
N ASP A 181 -8.59 10.30 11.53
CA ASP A 181 -7.34 9.63 11.92
C ASP A 181 -7.64 8.15 12.24
N GLY A 182 -8.71 7.89 13.01
CA GLY A 182 -9.15 6.54 13.34
C GLY A 182 -9.57 5.71 12.12
N VAL A 183 -10.31 6.30 11.18
CA VAL A 183 -10.69 5.63 9.93
C VAL A 183 -9.45 5.34 9.08
N ALA A 184 -8.53 6.29 8.94
CA ALA A 184 -7.28 6.10 8.18
C ALA A 184 -6.42 4.98 8.79
N GLN A 185 -6.28 4.97 10.12
CA GLN A 185 -5.57 3.90 10.82
C GLN A 185 -6.24 2.55 10.60
N GLN A 186 -7.57 2.47 10.65
CA GLN A 186 -8.29 1.21 10.40
C GLN A 186 -8.08 0.70 8.97
N ILE A 187 -8.01 1.61 7.98
CA ILE A 187 -7.69 1.27 6.60
C ILE A 187 -6.26 0.73 6.52
N GLU A 188 -5.27 1.44 7.07
CA GLU A 188 -3.87 0.98 7.09
C GLU A 188 -3.73 -0.39 7.75
N GLU A 189 -4.39 -0.60 8.90
CA GLU A 189 -4.39 -1.89 9.58
C GLU A 189 -5.07 -3.00 8.77
N SER A 190 -6.12 -2.66 8.02
CA SER A 190 -6.81 -3.60 7.12
C SER A 190 -5.98 -3.98 5.89
N GLU A 191 -4.96 -3.19 5.55
CA GLU A 191 -4.01 -3.50 4.47
C GLU A 191 -2.90 -4.45 4.92
N LEU A 192 -2.79 -4.74 6.22
CA LEU A 192 -1.77 -5.64 6.75
C LEU A 192 -2.30 -7.07 6.92
N ASP A 193 -1.42 -8.04 6.68
CA ASP A 193 -1.65 -9.43 7.06
C ASP A 193 -1.49 -9.60 8.58
N VAL A 194 -2.46 -10.25 9.22
CA VAL A 194 -2.55 -10.34 10.68
C VAL A 194 -1.37 -11.08 11.30
N LEU A 195 -0.87 -12.13 10.64
CA LEU A 195 0.25 -12.93 11.14
C LEU A 195 1.58 -12.24 10.89
N THR A 196 1.80 -11.87 9.63
CA THR A 196 3.12 -11.47 9.17
C THR A 196 3.35 -9.98 9.30
N ARG A 197 2.32 -9.14 9.51
CA ARG A 197 2.38 -7.66 9.53
C ARG A 197 3.08 -7.05 8.31
N LEU A 198 3.02 -7.76 7.19
CA LEU A 198 3.36 -7.25 5.85
C LEU A 198 2.08 -6.80 5.17
N LEU A 199 2.18 -6.11 4.02
CA LEU A 199 0.98 -5.83 3.22
C LEU A 199 0.30 -7.14 2.83
N ASN A 200 -1.02 -7.17 2.88
CA ASN A 200 -1.78 -8.30 2.39
C ASN A 200 -1.96 -8.22 0.86
N ARG A 201 -2.40 -9.33 0.26
CA ARG A 201 -2.60 -9.42 -1.18
C ARG A 201 -3.57 -8.36 -1.71
N SER A 202 -4.61 -7.98 -0.97
CA SER A 202 -5.56 -6.95 -1.41
C SER A 202 -4.92 -5.56 -1.53
N ALA A 203 -3.98 -5.22 -0.63
CA ALA A 203 -3.29 -3.94 -0.66
C ALA A 203 -2.38 -3.77 -1.89
N MET A 204 -1.89 -4.88 -2.46
CA MET A 204 -1.03 -4.87 -3.65
C MET A 204 -1.60 -4.06 -4.82
N GLY A 205 -2.91 -4.13 -5.06
CA GLY A 205 -3.57 -3.43 -6.17
C GLY A 205 -3.48 -1.91 -6.08
N ASN A 206 -3.34 -1.38 -4.86
CA ASN A 206 -3.20 0.06 -4.62
C ASN A 206 -1.73 0.48 -4.67
N HIS A 207 -0.83 -0.29 -4.05
CA HIS A 207 0.56 0.11 -3.83
C HIS A 207 1.49 -0.18 -5.02
N LEU A 208 1.33 -1.34 -5.66
CA LEU A 208 2.29 -1.79 -6.69
C LEU A 208 2.25 -0.95 -7.96
N PRO A 209 1.09 -0.60 -8.56
CA PRO A 209 1.04 0.25 -9.74
C PRO A 209 1.63 1.64 -9.49
N GLN A 210 1.31 2.23 -8.33
CA GLN A 210 1.81 3.55 -7.92
C GLN A 210 3.33 3.55 -7.81
N LEU A 211 3.91 2.52 -7.19
CA LEU A 211 5.35 2.40 -7.06
C LEU A 211 6.06 2.28 -8.43
N ILE A 212 5.52 1.47 -9.34
CA ILE A 212 6.09 1.29 -10.68
C ILE A 212 5.99 2.58 -11.47
N GLU A 213 4.81 3.23 -11.48
CA GLU A 213 4.59 4.50 -12.15
C GLU A 213 5.56 5.57 -11.63
N HIS A 214 5.73 5.65 -10.31
CA HIS A 214 6.71 6.51 -9.68
C HIS A 214 8.13 6.22 -10.21
N CYS A 215 8.58 4.96 -10.13
CA CYS A 215 9.91 4.57 -10.56
C CYS A 215 10.18 4.89 -12.04
N VAL A 216 9.21 4.63 -12.91
CA VAL A 216 9.27 4.95 -14.33
C VAL A 216 9.37 6.47 -14.54
N SER A 217 8.57 7.26 -13.81
CA SER A 217 8.53 8.71 -13.97
C SER A 217 9.83 9.42 -13.57
N VAL A 218 10.58 8.86 -12.62
CA VAL A 218 11.87 9.38 -12.15
C VAL A 218 13.07 8.59 -12.68
N GLU A 219 12.85 7.69 -13.64
CA GLU A 219 13.88 6.88 -14.32
C GLU A 219 14.77 6.06 -13.37
N ILE A 220 14.20 5.52 -12.28
CA ILE A 220 14.91 4.60 -11.38
C ILE A 220 14.54 3.15 -11.69
N PRO A 221 15.51 2.20 -11.63
CA PRO A 221 15.22 0.79 -11.85
C PRO A 221 14.38 0.23 -10.70
N VAL A 222 13.57 -0.79 -10.97
CA VAL A 222 12.78 -1.50 -9.95
C VAL A 222 12.88 -3.00 -10.18
N SER A 223 13.04 -3.77 -9.12
CA SER A 223 13.11 -5.23 -9.18
C SER A 223 12.10 -5.88 -8.25
N ALA A 224 11.63 -7.08 -8.62
CA ALA A 224 10.77 -7.93 -7.81
C ALA A 224 11.55 -9.15 -7.31
N VAL A 225 11.21 -9.59 -6.09
CA VAL A 225 11.65 -10.86 -5.50
C VAL A 225 10.41 -11.60 -5.06
N LEU A 226 10.13 -12.76 -5.65
CA LEU A 226 9.10 -13.67 -5.19
C LEU A 226 9.75 -14.78 -4.36
N LEU A 227 9.28 -14.97 -3.14
CA LEU A 227 9.79 -15.90 -2.16
C LEU A 227 8.71 -16.93 -1.81
N ASP A 228 9.10 -18.18 -1.66
CA ASP A 228 8.24 -19.26 -1.18
C ASP A 228 9.01 -20.14 -0.18
N LEU A 229 8.35 -20.46 0.93
CA LEU A 229 8.94 -21.28 1.99
C LEU A 229 8.98 -22.75 1.58
N ASP A 230 10.18 -23.31 1.55
CA ASP A 230 10.40 -24.68 1.11
C ASP A 230 9.76 -25.67 2.08
N HIS A 231 8.97 -26.60 1.54
CA HIS A 231 8.31 -27.67 2.30
C HIS A 231 7.37 -27.18 3.43
N PHE A 232 6.83 -25.96 3.34
CA PHE A 232 5.97 -25.40 4.40
C PHE A 232 4.76 -26.26 4.74
N LYS A 233 4.12 -26.89 3.76
CA LYS A 233 3.06 -27.88 4.00
C LYS A 233 3.50 -29.01 4.95
N GLN A 234 4.72 -29.52 4.81
CA GLN A 234 5.24 -30.58 5.69
C GLN A 234 5.44 -30.09 7.13
N ILE A 235 5.77 -28.81 7.32
CA ILE A 235 5.84 -28.19 8.65
C ILE A 235 4.45 -28.23 9.30
N ASN A 236 3.42 -27.81 8.57
CA ASN A 236 2.04 -27.88 9.06
C ASN A 236 1.57 -29.31 9.33
N ASP A 237 1.85 -30.23 8.41
CA ASP A 237 1.42 -31.62 8.52
C ASP A 237 2.09 -32.34 9.71
N ASN A 238 3.36 -32.02 10.01
CA ASN A 238 4.13 -32.70 11.07
C ASN A 238 4.02 -32.02 12.45
N LEU A 239 3.93 -30.68 12.49
CA LEU A 239 4.00 -29.89 13.73
C LEU A 239 2.71 -29.11 14.03
N GLY A 240 1.72 -29.19 13.14
CA GLY A 240 0.45 -28.50 13.24
C GLY A 240 0.50 -27.04 12.76
N HIS A 241 -0.66 -26.48 12.46
CA HIS A 241 -0.80 -25.11 11.94
C HIS A 241 -0.24 -24.04 12.87
N ALA A 242 -0.28 -24.23 14.20
CA ALA A 242 0.30 -23.27 15.14
C ALA A 242 1.83 -23.11 14.98
N ALA A 243 2.53 -24.18 14.58
CA ALA A 243 3.95 -24.11 14.23
C ALA A 243 4.17 -23.35 12.93
N GLY A 244 3.34 -23.62 11.90
CA GLY A 244 3.34 -22.86 10.65
C GLY A 244 3.11 -21.36 10.85
N ASP A 245 2.15 -20.98 11.70
CA ASP A 245 1.90 -19.58 12.05
C ASP A 245 3.09 -18.93 12.74
N THR A 246 3.82 -19.69 13.56
CA THR A 246 5.04 -19.22 14.22
C THR A 246 6.17 -18.99 13.22
N VAL A 247 6.31 -19.89 12.25
CA VAL A 247 7.22 -19.70 11.12
C VAL A 247 6.85 -18.44 10.35
N LEU A 248 5.60 -18.29 9.91
CA LEU A 248 5.15 -17.14 9.13
C LEU A 248 5.37 -15.81 9.86
N ARG A 249 5.04 -15.75 11.16
CA ARG A 249 5.32 -14.58 12.02
C ARG A 249 6.80 -14.20 11.99
N LYS A 250 7.68 -15.19 12.15
CA LYS A 250 9.13 -14.96 12.15
C LYS A 250 9.66 -14.53 10.78
N ILE A 251 9.14 -15.12 9.69
CA ILE A 251 9.50 -14.72 8.33
C ILE A 251 9.06 -13.28 8.04
N GLY A 252 7.87 -12.88 8.46
CA GLY A 252 7.42 -11.49 8.36
C GLY A 252 8.33 -10.51 9.10
N GLU A 253 8.79 -10.89 10.30
CA GLU A 253 9.77 -10.12 11.07
C GLU A 253 11.11 -9.97 10.33
N ILE A 254 11.67 -11.08 9.83
CA ILE A 254 12.93 -11.08 9.08
C ILE A 254 12.82 -10.20 7.84
N ILE A 255 11.73 -10.30 7.09
CA ILE A 255 11.49 -9.47 5.91
C ILE A 255 11.50 -7.98 6.29
N ARG A 256 10.72 -7.58 7.31
CA ARG A 256 10.68 -6.17 7.77
C ARG A 256 12.03 -5.63 8.23
N GLN A 257 12.87 -6.45 8.85
CA GLN A 257 14.21 -6.05 9.29
C GLN A 257 15.20 -5.94 8.12
N THR A 258 14.90 -6.59 7.00
CA THR A 258 15.78 -6.73 5.84
C THR A 258 15.50 -5.68 4.75
N ILE A 259 14.24 -5.26 4.61
CA ILE A 259 13.82 -4.27 3.61
C ILE A 259 14.00 -2.82 4.07
N ARG A 260 14.05 -1.90 3.12
CA ARG A 260 14.06 -0.45 3.35
C ARG A 260 12.65 0.09 3.49
N LYS A 261 12.55 1.35 3.94
CA LYS A 261 11.27 2.07 4.08
C LYS A 261 10.50 2.19 2.76
N ASP A 262 11.21 2.35 1.65
CA ASP A 262 10.61 2.57 0.33
C ASP A 262 10.37 1.26 -0.44
N ASP A 263 10.79 0.12 0.12
CA ASP A 263 10.51 -1.20 -0.45
C ASP A 263 9.07 -1.61 -0.09
N LEU A 264 8.41 -2.35 -0.99
CA LEU A 264 7.16 -3.02 -0.68
C LEU A 264 7.44 -4.47 -0.29
N ALA A 265 6.79 -4.95 0.77
CA ALA A 265 6.74 -6.36 1.11
C ALA A 265 5.29 -6.79 1.35
N ILE A 266 4.87 -7.81 0.60
CA ILE A 266 3.50 -8.27 0.52
C ILE A 266 3.48 -9.77 0.80
N ARG A 267 2.58 -10.24 1.68
CA ARG A 267 2.21 -11.65 1.75
C ARG A 267 1.29 -11.96 0.58
N TYR A 268 1.85 -12.56 -0.45
CA TYR A 268 1.21 -12.78 -1.75
C TYR A 268 0.26 -13.99 -1.73
N GLY A 269 0.64 -15.02 -0.97
CA GLY A 269 -0.10 -16.28 -0.82
C GLY A 269 0.07 -16.86 0.59
N GLY A 270 -0.31 -18.13 0.78
CA GLY A 270 -0.22 -18.80 2.08
C GLY A 270 1.19 -18.72 2.67
N GLU A 271 2.19 -19.21 1.94
CA GLU A 271 3.62 -19.17 2.28
C GLU A 271 4.47 -18.36 1.29
N GLU A 272 3.81 -17.58 0.42
CA GLU A 272 4.44 -16.82 -0.66
C GLU A 272 4.52 -15.33 -0.32
N PHE A 273 5.65 -14.71 -0.60
CA PHE A 273 5.94 -13.31 -0.31
C PHE A 273 6.50 -12.60 -1.54
N LEU A 274 5.97 -11.42 -1.85
CA LEU A 274 6.47 -10.56 -2.91
C LEU A 274 7.16 -9.34 -2.30
N LEU A 275 8.41 -9.13 -2.67
CA LEU A 275 9.15 -7.91 -2.37
C LEU A 275 9.36 -7.10 -3.64
N VAL A 276 9.21 -5.78 -3.57
CA VAL A 276 9.46 -4.88 -4.68
C VAL A 276 10.43 -3.80 -4.22
N LEU A 277 11.53 -3.65 -4.97
CA LEU A 277 12.75 -2.96 -4.55
C LEU A 277 13.05 -1.80 -5.51
N PRO A 278 12.59 -0.57 -5.21
CA PRO A 278 12.94 0.63 -5.96
C PRO A 278 14.44 0.93 -5.91
N GLY A 279 14.99 1.42 -7.02
CA GLY A 279 16.41 1.70 -7.17
C GLY A 279 17.31 0.46 -7.25
N ALA A 280 16.75 -0.76 -7.21
CA ALA A 280 17.52 -1.99 -7.34
C ALA A 280 17.47 -2.53 -8.77
N ARG A 281 18.64 -2.61 -9.41
CA ARG A 281 18.84 -3.44 -10.61
C ARG A 281 18.94 -4.92 -10.24
N ARG A 282 18.78 -5.80 -11.23
CA ARG A 282 18.75 -7.26 -11.09
C ARG A 282 19.86 -7.82 -10.20
N LEU A 283 21.10 -7.33 -10.35
CA LEU A 283 22.24 -7.83 -9.56
C LEU A 283 22.09 -7.49 -8.07
N HIS A 284 21.72 -6.24 -7.75
CA HIS A 284 21.50 -5.81 -6.37
C HIS A 284 20.27 -6.51 -5.76
N ALA A 285 19.19 -6.65 -6.53
CA ALA A 285 18.01 -7.38 -6.10
C ALA A 285 18.35 -8.85 -5.78
N ARG A 286 19.19 -9.50 -6.59
CA ARG A 286 19.67 -10.86 -6.34
C ARG A 286 20.51 -10.96 -5.06
N LEU A 287 21.38 -9.98 -4.80
CA LEU A 287 22.15 -9.94 -3.56
C LEU A 287 21.25 -9.75 -2.33
N GLN A 288 20.21 -8.93 -2.45
CA GLN A 288 19.22 -8.74 -1.38
C GLN A 288 18.40 -10.02 -1.14
N ALA A 289 17.98 -10.70 -2.20
CA ALA A 289 17.30 -11.99 -2.13
C ALA A 289 18.18 -13.05 -1.44
N GLU A 290 19.48 -13.08 -1.76
CA GLU A 290 20.40 -14.03 -1.13
C GLU A 290 20.59 -13.76 0.36
N ARG A 291 20.72 -12.50 0.77
CA ARG A 291 20.76 -12.12 2.19
C ARG A 291 19.50 -12.56 2.93
N LEU A 292 18.33 -12.32 2.34
CA LEU A 292 17.06 -12.74 2.91
C LEU A 292 16.99 -14.27 3.06
N ARG A 293 17.44 -15.01 2.04
CA ARG A 293 17.53 -16.48 2.09
C ARG A 293 18.41 -16.96 3.24
N GLU A 294 19.61 -16.38 3.38
CA GLU A 294 20.56 -16.72 4.44
C GLU A 294 19.98 -16.40 5.82
N SER A 295 19.32 -15.25 5.98
CA SER A 295 18.66 -14.88 7.24
C SER A 295 17.52 -15.83 7.60
N ILE A 296 16.74 -16.31 6.62
CA ILE A 296 15.68 -17.31 6.86
C ILE A 296 16.28 -18.65 7.26
N ALA A 297 17.31 -19.12 6.55
CA ALA A 297 17.97 -20.39 6.84
C ALA A 297 18.66 -20.41 8.22
N ALA A 298 19.12 -19.24 8.69
CA ALA A 298 19.74 -19.08 10.00
C ALA A 298 18.74 -18.79 11.13
N ALA A 299 17.44 -18.65 10.83
CA ALA A 299 16.45 -18.26 11.81
C ALA A 299 16.16 -19.38 12.82
N GLU A 300 16.07 -19.00 14.09
CA GLU A 300 15.57 -19.88 15.15
C GLU A 300 14.08 -19.60 15.39
N PHE A 301 13.31 -20.67 15.57
CA PHE A 301 11.87 -20.61 15.78
C PHE A 301 11.54 -20.98 17.24
N GLU A 302 10.97 -20.03 17.96
CA GLU A 302 10.66 -20.19 19.38
C GLU A 302 9.76 -21.42 19.63
N GLY A 303 10.13 -22.23 20.62
CA GLY A 303 9.42 -23.46 20.95
C GLY A 303 9.59 -24.61 19.95
N GLN A 304 10.36 -24.42 18.87
CA GLN A 304 10.58 -25.42 17.81
C GLN A 304 12.08 -25.69 17.63
N SER A 305 12.70 -26.31 18.65
CA SER A 305 14.14 -26.61 18.64
C SER A 305 14.50 -27.53 17.48
N GLY A 306 15.46 -27.11 16.65
CA GLY A 306 15.95 -27.89 15.52
C GLY A 306 15.09 -27.79 14.25
N LEU A 307 14.01 -27.00 14.23
CA LEU A 307 13.26 -26.72 13.01
C LEU A 307 14.13 -25.93 12.03
N GLN A 308 14.33 -26.50 10.84
CA GLN A 308 15.06 -25.87 9.75
C GLN A 308 14.05 -25.40 8.69
N VAL A 309 14.02 -24.10 8.44
CA VAL A 309 13.17 -23.51 7.39
C VAL A 309 14.09 -22.88 6.35
N THR A 310 13.82 -23.17 5.09
CA THR A 310 14.54 -22.59 3.95
C THR A 310 13.55 -21.98 2.97
N ALA A 311 14.03 -21.17 2.05
CA ALA A 311 13.19 -20.52 1.06
C ALA A 311 13.84 -20.57 -0.33
N SER A 312 12.99 -20.69 -1.33
CA SER A 312 13.35 -20.51 -2.74
C SER A 312 12.95 -19.10 -3.17
N LEU A 313 13.77 -18.44 -3.99
CA LEU A 313 13.53 -17.06 -4.42
C LEU A 313 13.71 -16.88 -5.93
N GLY A 314 12.73 -16.26 -6.57
CA GLY A 314 12.78 -15.79 -7.95
C GLY A 314 13.00 -14.28 -7.98
N VAL A 315 13.90 -13.81 -8.82
CA VAL A 315 14.25 -12.38 -8.94
C VAL A 315 14.10 -11.91 -10.37
N SER A 316 13.54 -10.73 -10.59
CA SER A 316 13.53 -10.10 -11.91
C SER A 316 13.55 -8.58 -11.82
N GLU A 317 14.16 -7.90 -12.79
CA GLU A 317 14.14 -6.43 -12.93
C GLU A 317 13.07 -6.03 -13.94
N TRP A 318 12.27 -5.02 -13.63
CA TRP A 318 11.20 -4.49 -14.50
C TRP A 318 11.77 -3.91 -15.79
N GLU A 319 11.07 -4.16 -16.89
CA GLU A 319 11.40 -3.60 -18.20
C GLU A 319 10.17 -2.92 -18.79
N GLN A 320 10.31 -1.69 -19.28
CA GLN A 320 9.18 -0.89 -19.79
C GLN A 320 8.40 -1.56 -20.94
N SER A 321 9.03 -2.52 -21.62
CA SER A 321 8.41 -3.30 -22.70
C SER A 321 7.43 -4.39 -22.23
N GLU A 322 7.32 -4.65 -20.92
CA GLU A 322 6.49 -5.72 -20.38
C GLU A 322 5.32 -5.18 -19.53
N SER A 323 4.23 -5.94 -19.42
CA SER A 323 3.13 -5.63 -18.51
C SER A 323 3.43 -6.13 -17.09
N LEU A 324 2.71 -5.62 -16.09
CA LEU A 324 2.82 -6.09 -14.71
C LEU A 324 2.67 -7.61 -14.59
N ASP A 325 1.68 -8.18 -15.29
CA ASP A 325 1.43 -9.62 -15.29
C ASP A 325 2.61 -10.42 -15.85
N LEU A 326 3.22 -9.94 -16.95
CA LEU A 326 4.39 -10.60 -17.55
C LEU A 326 5.63 -10.52 -16.65
N TRP A 327 5.80 -9.40 -15.94
CA TRP A 327 6.90 -9.24 -14.99
C TRP A 327 6.79 -10.17 -13.79
N ILE A 328 5.59 -10.26 -13.18
CA ILE A 328 5.34 -11.17 -12.07
C ILE A 328 5.48 -12.62 -12.52
N ASP A 329 4.93 -13.00 -13.68
CA ASP A 329 5.08 -14.35 -14.24
C ASP A 329 6.55 -14.70 -14.54
N ARG A 330 7.36 -13.76 -15.03
CA ARG A 330 8.79 -13.96 -15.24
C ARG A 330 9.55 -14.15 -13.91
N THR A 331 9.12 -13.47 -12.85
CA THR A 331 9.64 -13.65 -11.49
C THR A 331 9.27 -15.03 -10.94
N ASP A 332 8.03 -15.45 -11.10
CA ASP A 332 7.54 -16.78 -10.71
C ASP A 332 8.28 -17.90 -11.44
N ARG A 333 8.50 -17.76 -12.76
CA ARG A 333 9.33 -18.71 -13.51
C ARG A 333 10.75 -18.81 -12.98
N ALA A 334 11.30 -17.73 -12.41
CA ALA A 334 12.61 -17.79 -11.74
C ALA A 334 12.53 -18.52 -10.40
N LEU A 335 11.49 -18.28 -9.60
CA LEU A 335 11.23 -19.00 -8.36
C LEU A 335 11.07 -20.50 -8.60
N TYR A 336 10.32 -20.87 -9.63
CA TYR A 336 10.15 -22.26 -10.04
C TYR A 336 11.49 -22.92 -10.38
N ARG A 337 12.38 -22.24 -11.12
CA ARG A 337 13.75 -22.74 -11.36
C ARG A 337 14.55 -22.92 -10.07
N ALA A 338 14.38 -22.05 -9.07
CA ALA A 338 15.03 -22.22 -7.77
C ALA A 338 14.55 -23.51 -7.08
N LYS A 339 13.24 -23.76 -7.10
CA LYS A 339 12.62 -24.99 -6.56
C LYS A 339 13.11 -26.25 -7.27
N GLU A 340 13.20 -26.24 -8.61
CA GLU A 340 13.70 -27.38 -9.39
C GLU A 340 15.19 -27.66 -9.18
N ARG A 341 15.99 -26.61 -8.96
CA ARG A 341 17.45 -26.71 -8.78
C ARG A 341 17.88 -26.96 -7.33
N GLY A 342 17.03 -27.65 -6.58
CA GLY A 342 17.35 -28.13 -5.23
C GLY A 342 16.88 -27.24 -4.08
N ARG A 343 16.03 -26.23 -4.34
CA ARG A 343 15.48 -25.31 -3.32
C ARG A 343 16.57 -24.54 -2.57
N ASN A 344 16.21 -23.80 -1.53
CA ASN A 344 17.12 -23.01 -0.70
C ASN A 344 18.13 -22.20 -1.53
N ARG A 345 17.63 -21.45 -2.51
CA ARG A 345 18.46 -20.66 -3.43
C ARG A 345 17.68 -19.51 -4.08
N SER A 346 18.43 -18.55 -4.60
CA SER A 346 17.92 -17.50 -5.47
C SER A 346 18.22 -17.78 -6.95
N GLU A 347 17.26 -17.48 -7.83
CA GLU A 347 17.42 -17.53 -9.28
C GLU A 347 16.95 -16.22 -9.89
N ALA A 348 17.74 -15.65 -10.81
CA ALA A 348 17.38 -14.43 -11.51
C ALA A 348 16.81 -14.74 -12.90
N ALA A 349 15.77 -14.02 -13.29
CA ALA A 349 15.26 -14.05 -14.65
C ALA A 349 16.19 -13.26 -15.59
N PRO A 350 16.41 -13.75 -16.82
CA PRO A 350 16.96 -12.91 -17.87
C PRO A 350 16.00 -11.74 -18.15
N PRO A 351 16.47 -10.68 -18.81
CA PRO A 351 15.55 -9.67 -19.33
C PRO A 351 14.62 -10.34 -20.36
N PRO A 352 13.42 -9.81 -20.61
CA PRO A 352 12.58 -10.28 -21.70
C PRO A 352 13.39 -10.20 -23.00
N SER A 353 13.34 -11.26 -23.81
CA SER A 353 13.95 -11.23 -25.13
C SER A 353 13.29 -10.11 -25.93
N SER A 354 14.05 -9.08 -26.29
CA SER A 354 13.61 -8.10 -27.28
C SER A 354 13.22 -8.88 -28.53
N GLY A 355 11.94 -8.92 -28.85
CA GLY A 355 11.48 -9.52 -30.11
C GLY A 355 12.30 -8.90 -31.24
N ALA A 356 12.95 -9.75 -32.03
CA ALA A 356 13.42 -9.33 -33.35
C ALA A 356 12.25 -8.64 -34.06
N SER A 357 12.54 -7.46 -34.60
CA SER A 357 11.63 -6.67 -35.42
C SER A 357 11.05 -7.46 -36.58
#